data_AF-A0A356QEF6-F1
#
_entry.id   AF-A0A356QEF6-F1
#
_cell.length_a   1.000
_cell.length_b   1.000
_cell.length_c   1.000
_cell.angle_alpha   90.00
_cell.angle_beta   90.00
_cell.angle_gamma   90.00
#
_symmetry.space_group_name_H-M   'P 1'
#
loop_
_entity.id
_entity.type
_entity.pdbx_description
1 polymer ?
#
loop_
_entity_poly.entity_id
_entity_poly.type
_entity_poly.pdbx_seq_one_letter_code
_entity_poly.pdbx_strand_id
1 'polypeptide(L)'
;EPVKQQFMDQAKRMNLDAMTAATSSEPLSSRLWRRYAEQAIPMLEKIRQDPSEADILIEGTEYIRCELEHARDHEMITQLEDFLRRRAKVSLVVHHEQLRQSPGLKEACRVLFREEAEERFTTYFKENRDTSRPSVETLS
;
A
#
# COMPACT_ATOMS: atom_id res chain seq x y z
N GLU A 1 -18.98 21.01 -2.92
CA GLU A 1 -18.91 20.85 -1.46
C GLU A 1 -17.68 21.58 -0.93
N PRO A 2 -17.81 22.43 0.11
CA PRO A 2 -16.72 23.27 0.60
C PRO A 2 -15.49 22.46 1.07
N VAL A 3 -15.69 21.26 1.61
CA VAL A 3 -14.61 20.40 2.13
C VAL A 3 -13.68 19.92 1.02
N LYS A 4 -14.23 19.45 -0.11
CA LYS A 4 -13.44 19.06 -1.29
C LYS A 4 -12.58 20.20 -1.80
N GLN A 5 -13.14 21.41 -1.87
CA GLN A 5 -12.40 22.58 -2.35
C GLN A 5 -11.24 22.91 -1.40
N GLN A 6 -11.46 22.89 -0.09
CA GLN A 6 -10.42 23.11 0.90
C GLN A 6 -9.28 22.08 0.80
N PHE A 7 -9.63 20.80 0.65
CA PHE A 7 -8.66 19.74 0.41
C PHE A 7 -7.82 20.00 -0.84
N MET A 8 -8.47 20.31 -1.98
CA MET A 8 -7.78 20.55 -3.24
C MET A 8 -6.89 21.79 -3.19
N ASP A 9 -7.35 22.86 -2.52
CA ASP A 9 -6.56 24.07 -2.31
C ASP A 9 -5.32 23.78 -1.44
N GLN A 10 -5.46 22.97 -0.39
CA GLN A 10 -4.33 22.55 0.45
C GLN A 10 -3.34 21.69 -0.33
N ALA A 11 -3.84 20.67 -1.07
CA ALA A 11 -3.02 19.80 -1.92
C ALA A 11 -2.22 20.61 -2.95
N LYS A 12 -2.83 21.63 -3.55
CA LYS A 12 -2.17 22.55 -4.48
C LYS A 12 -1.09 23.40 -3.79
N ARG A 13 -1.37 23.96 -2.61
CA ARG A 13 -0.40 24.80 -1.85
C ARG A 13 0.87 24.04 -1.47
N MET A 14 0.74 22.76 -1.15
CA MET A 14 1.89 21.89 -0.83
C MET A 14 2.49 21.21 -2.06
N ASN A 15 2.03 21.53 -3.27
CA ASN A 15 2.49 20.93 -4.52
C ASN A 15 2.41 19.40 -4.54
N LEU A 16 1.35 18.83 -3.94
CA LEU A 16 1.19 17.39 -3.76
C LEU A 16 1.32 16.61 -5.08
N ASP A 17 0.74 17.13 -6.16
CA ASP A 17 0.71 16.43 -7.43
C ASP A 17 2.10 16.30 -8.08
N ALA A 18 3.07 17.16 -7.72
CA ALA A 18 4.45 16.99 -8.16
C ALA A 18 5.15 15.78 -7.53
N MET A 19 4.57 15.22 -6.45
CA MET A 19 5.03 13.98 -5.81
C MET A 19 4.39 12.73 -6.44
N THR A 20 3.51 12.91 -7.43
CA THR A 20 2.88 11.78 -8.13
C THR A 20 3.94 10.98 -8.87
N ALA A 21 4.06 9.69 -8.55
CA ALA A 21 4.98 8.81 -9.25
C ALA A 21 4.63 8.73 -10.74
N ALA A 22 5.64 8.69 -11.62
CA ALA A 22 5.45 8.61 -13.07
C ALA A 22 4.68 7.36 -13.53
N THR A 23 4.65 6.31 -12.71
CA THR A 23 3.90 5.07 -12.94
C THR A 23 2.43 5.16 -12.53
N SER A 24 2.02 6.24 -11.85
CA SER A 24 0.63 6.42 -11.40
C SER A 24 -0.26 6.88 -12.55
N SER A 25 -1.50 6.40 -12.53
CA SER A 25 -2.51 6.65 -13.56
C SER A 25 -3.21 8.01 -13.44
N GLU A 26 -3.16 8.62 -12.26
CA GLU A 26 -3.78 9.92 -11.96
C GLU A 26 -2.98 10.69 -10.89
N PRO A 27 -3.16 12.02 -10.77
CA PRO A 27 -2.51 12.83 -9.74
C PRO A 27 -2.89 12.40 -8.31
N LEU A 28 -1.95 12.51 -7.37
CA LEU A 28 -2.15 12.15 -5.96
C LEU A 28 -3.37 12.84 -5.33
N SER A 29 -3.57 14.14 -5.57
CA SER A 29 -4.72 14.88 -5.03
C SER A 29 -6.06 14.28 -5.45
N SER A 30 -6.16 13.89 -6.73
CA SER A 30 -7.37 13.29 -7.30
C SER A 30 -7.61 11.90 -6.73
N ARG A 31 -6.56 11.07 -6.66
CA ARG A 31 -6.62 9.70 -6.15
C ARG A 31 -7.01 9.63 -4.67
N LEU A 32 -6.35 10.41 -3.83
CA LEU A 32 -6.60 10.42 -2.39
C LEU A 32 -8.02 10.89 -2.08
N TRP A 33 -8.49 11.97 -2.73
CA TRP A 33 -9.87 12.42 -2.55
C TRP A 33 -10.89 11.38 -3.03
N ARG A 34 -10.64 10.76 -4.20
CA ARG A 34 -11.53 9.75 -4.76
C ARG A 34 -11.66 8.51 -3.88
N ARG A 35 -10.57 8.09 -3.21
CA ARG A 35 -10.54 6.90 -2.36
C ARG A 35 -11.04 7.15 -0.95
N TYR A 36 -10.65 8.27 -0.33
CA TYR A 36 -10.83 8.47 1.12
C TYR A 36 -11.71 9.68 1.46
N ALA A 37 -12.07 10.51 0.48
CA ALA A 37 -12.82 11.75 0.69
C ALA A 37 -12.24 12.57 1.86
N GLU A 38 -13.05 12.95 2.84
CA GLU A 38 -12.63 13.75 4.00
C GLU A 38 -11.54 13.05 4.85
N GLN A 39 -11.45 11.71 4.81
CA GLN A 39 -10.41 10.96 5.51
C GLN A 39 -9.02 11.13 4.87
N ALA A 40 -8.93 11.74 3.69
CA ALA A 40 -7.65 12.14 3.08
C ALA A 40 -7.04 13.41 3.71
N ILE A 41 -7.82 14.21 4.45
CA ILE A 41 -7.34 15.48 5.01
C ILE A 41 -6.14 15.26 5.97
N PRO A 42 -6.19 14.31 6.93
CA PRO A 42 -5.03 14.01 7.77
C PRO A 42 -3.82 13.50 6.98
N MET A 43 -4.03 12.88 5.81
CA MET A 43 -2.93 12.40 4.97
C MET A 43 -2.12 13.55 4.38
N LEU A 44 -2.77 14.67 4.03
CA LEU A 44 -2.06 15.87 3.57
C LEU A 44 -1.10 16.38 4.65
N GLU A 45 -1.52 16.34 5.90
CA GLU A 45 -0.68 16.79 7.01
C GLU A 45 0.51 15.86 7.25
N LYS A 46 0.31 14.53 7.14
CA LYS A 46 1.41 13.55 7.20
C LYS A 46 2.43 13.80 6.09
N ILE A 47 1.99 13.93 4.84
CA ILE A 47 2.87 14.18 3.69
C ILE A 47 3.59 15.53 3.79
N ARG A 48 2.93 16.55 4.37
CA ARG A 48 3.53 17.86 4.60
C ARG A 48 4.65 17.79 5.66
N GLN A 49 4.47 16.97 6.68
CA GLN A 49 5.46 16.77 7.75
C GLN A 49 6.63 15.89 7.29
N ASP A 50 6.33 14.83 6.55
CA ASP A 50 7.30 13.89 5.97
C ASP A 50 6.92 13.57 4.52
N PRO A 51 7.63 14.12 3.52
CA PRO A 51 7.38 13.84 2.11
C PRO A 51 7.44 12.35 1.73
N SER A 52 8.17 11.52 2.48
CA SER A 52 8.26 10.07 2.22
C SER A 52 6.95 9.32 2.50
N GLU A 53 5.99 9.98 3.15
CA GLU A 53 4.63 9.46 3.28
C GLU A 53 3.90 9.34 1.94
N ALA A 54 4.37 10.05 0.91
CA ALA A 54 3.89 9.95 -0.46
C ALA A 54 4.62 8.89 -1.31
N ASP A 55 5.58 8.16 -0.75
CA ASP A 55 6.32 7.14 -1.49
C ASP A 55 5.48 5.87 -1.69
N ILE A 56 5.47 5.37 -2.92
CA ILE A 56 4.91 4.05 -3.24
C ILE A 56 5.83 2.98 -2.65
N LEU A 57 5.31 2.17 -1.72
CA LEU A 57 6.12 1.11 -1.11
C LEU A 57 6.20 -0.12 -2.01
N ILE A 58 5.06 -0.57 -2.57
CA ILE A 58 5.01 -1.82 -3.33
C ILE A 58 5.02 -1.47 -4.82
N GLU A 59 6.11 -1.84 -5.50
CA GLU A 59 6.25 -1.68 -6.94
C GLU A 59 5.08 -2.34 -7.70
N GLY A 60 4.60 -1.66 -8.75
CA GLY A 60 3.43 -2.10 -9.51
C GLY A 60 2.09 -1.80 -8.83
N THR A 61 2.10 -1.21 -7.63
CA THR A 61 0.91 -0.63 -7.00
C THR A 61 0.98 0.88 -6.96
N GLU A 62 -0.11 1.53 -6.59
CA GLU A 62 -0.14 2.97 -6.34
C GLU A 62 -0.18 3.29 -4.82
N TYR A 63 -0.20 2.28 -3.94
CA TYR A 63 -0.31 2.50 -2.50
C TYR A 63 0.91 3.24 -1.95
N ILE A 64 0.68 4.45 -1.45
CA ILE A 64 1.71 5.23 -0.74
C ILE A 64 1.74 4.89 0.75
N ARG A 65 2.82 5.22 1.44
CA ARG A 65 3.02 4.90 2.86
C ARG A 65 1.84 5.36 3.74
N CYS A 66 1.34 6.58 3.61
CA CYS A 66 0.24 7.04 4.47
C CYS A 66 -1.10 6.33 4.18
N GLU A 67 -1.33 5.85 2.95
CA GLU A 67 -2.49 5.03 2.61
C GLU A 67 -2.44 3.68 3.36
N LEU A 68 -1.25 3.10 3.53
CA LEU A 68 -1.09 1.85 4.28
C LEU A 68 -1.34 2.03 5.77
N GLU A 69 -0.89 3.15 6.35
CA GLU A 69 -1.22 3.48 7.74
C GLU A 69 -2.72 3.66 7.93
N HIS A 70 -3.38 4.36 7.00
CA HIS A 70 -4.82 4.50 7.01
C HIS A 70 -5.52 3.14 6.93
N ALA A 71 -5.07 2.27 6.03
CA ALA A 71 -5.64 0.94 5.86
C ALA A 71 -5.45 0.06 7.11
N ARG A 72 -4.30 0.14 7.79
CA ARG A 72 -4.09 -0.50 9.09
C ARG A 72 -5.13 -0.05 10.10
N ASP A 73 -5.29 1.27 10.23
CA ASP A 73 -6.06 1.86 11.34
C ASP A 73 -7.58 1.78 11.10
N HIS A 74 -8.04 1.70 9.85
CA HIS A 74 -9.47 1.84 9.50
C HIS A 74 -10.06 0.66 8.72
N GLU A 75 -9.25 -0.16 8.06
CA GLU A 75 -9.78 -1.20 7.16
C GLU A 75 -9.77 -2.61 7.78
N MET A 76 -9.41 -2.79 9.05
CA MET A 76 -9.38 -4.11 9.71
C MET A 76 -8.57 -5.16 8.92
N ILE A 77 -7.32 -4.83 8.59
CA ILE A 77 -6.39 -5.77 7.96
C ILE A 77 -5.78 -6.64 9.07
N THR A 78 -6.19 -7.91 9.17
CA THR A 78 -5.65 -8.84 10.17
C THR A 78 -4.65 -9.82 9.56
N GLN A 79 -4.73 -10.07 8.26
CA GLN A 79 -3.80 -10.95 7.54
C GLN A 79 -3.21 -10.24 6.32
N LEU A 80 -2.00 -10.63 5.93
CA LEU A 80 -1.36 -10.06 4.74
C LEU A 80 -2.16 -10.38 3.45
N GLU A 81 -2.84 -11.53 3.38
CA GLU A 81 -3.73 -11.87 2.26
C GLU A 81 -4.88 -10.84 2.11
N ASP A 82 -5.41 -10.32 3.22
CA ASP A 82 -6.50 -9.33 3.20
C ASP A 82 -6.09 -8.05 2.47
N PHE A 83 -4.84 -7.66 2.65
CA PHE A 83 -4.28 -6.53 1.96
C PHE A 83 -3.96 -6.88 0.51
N LEU A 84 -3.16 -7.92 0.27
CA LEU A 84 -2.65 -8.25 -1.06
C LEU A 84 -3.74 -8.62 -2.07
N ARG A 85 -4.77 -9.33 -1.62
CA ARG A 85 -5.82 -9.85 -2.50
C ARG A 85 -7.04 -8.95 -2.59
N ARG A 86 -7.49 -8.37 -1.46
CA ARG A 86 -8.76 -7.61 -1.42
C ARG A 86 -8.60 -6.11 -1.61
N ARG A 87 -7.49 -5.52 -1.14
CA ARG A 87 -7.25 -4.06 -1.16
C ARG A 87 -6.32 -3.65 -2.29
N ALA A 88 -5.10 -4.18 -2.27
CA ALA A 88 -4.11 -3.91 -3.30
C ALA A 88 -4.34 -4.71 -4.60
N LYS A 89 -4.96 -5.90 -4.50
CA LYS A 89 -5.13 -6.85 -5.62
C LYS A 89 -3.82 -7.23 -6.33
N VAL A 90 -2.68 -6.97 -5.70
CA VAL A 90 -1.35 -7.20 -6.30
C VAL A 90 -1.05 -8.68 -6.44
N SER A 91 -1.55 -9.54 -5.54
CA SER A 91 -1.38 -11.00 -5.67
C SER A 91 -2.19 -11.62 -6.81
N LEU A 92 -3.08 -10.86 -7.46
CA LEU A 92 -3.80 -11.31 -8.65
C LEU A 92 -3.00 -11.10 -9.94
N VAL A 93 -1.93 -10.30 -9.89
CA VAL A 93 -1.15 -9.88 -11.07
C VAL A 93 0.36 -10.05 -10.90
N VAL A 94 0.85 -10.30 -9.68
CA VAL A 94 2.27 -10.54 -9.37
C VAL A 94 2.44 -11.90 -8.71
N HIS A 95 3.43 -12.68 -9.17
CA HIS A 95 3.76 -13.99 -8.61
C HIS A 95 4.22 -13.90 -7.14
N HIS A 96 3.84 -14.90 -6.34
CA HIS A 96 4.17 -14.93 -4.91
C HIS A 96 5.68 -14.93 -4.64
N GLU A 97 6.50 -15.61 -5.45
CA GLU A 97 7.96 -15.57 -5.26
C GLU A 97 8.55 -14.16 -5.48
N GLN A 98 8.03 -13.41 -6.46
CA GLN A 98 8.43 -12.02 -6.68
C GLN A 98 7.98 -11.13 -5.50
N LEU A 99 6.75 -11.31 -5.02
CA LEU A 99 6.26 -10.62 -3.83
C LEU A 99 7.11 -10.94 -2.59
N ARG A 100 7.52 -12.19 -2.40
CA ARG A 100 8.37 -12.62 -1.26
C ARG A 100 9.71 -11.91 -1.23
N GLN A 101 10.26 -11.59 -2.40
CA GLN A 101 11.54 -10.91 -2.54
C GLN A 101 11.42 -9.38 -2.49
N SER A 102 10.20 -8.83 -2.61
CA SER A 102 9.95 -7.39 -2.63
C SER A 102 10.35 -6.71 -1.30
N PRO A 103 11.35 -5.81 -1.31
CA PRO A 103 11.68 -4.99 -0.13
C PRO A 103 10.51 -4.09 0.27
N GLY A 104 9.82 -3.57 -0.74
CA GLY A 104 8.61 -2.75 -0.61
C GLY A 104 7.48 -3.45 0.13
N LEU A 105 7.24 -4.72 -0.19
CA LEU A 105 6.24 -5.51 0.52
C LEU A 105 6.63 -5.76 1.99
N LYS A 106 7.91 -6.04 2.26
CA LYS A 106 8.38 -6.20 3.64
C LYS A 106 8.18 -4.92 4.44
N GLU A 107 8.40 -3.77 3.81
CA GLU A 107 8.14 -2.49 4.45
C GLU A 107 6.65 -2.22 4.66
N ALA A 108 5.80 -2.46 3.67
CA ALA A 108 4.36 -2.38 3.82
C ALA A 108 3.85 -3.28 4.94
N CYS A 109 4.42 -4.48 5.10
CA CYS A 109 4.11 -5.40 6.19
C CYS A 109 4.46 -4.79 7.56
N ARG A 110 5.61 -4.10 7.69
CA ARG A 110 5.98 -3.35 8.90
C ARG A 110 5.00 -2.21 9.20
N VAL A 111 4.56 -1.48 8.18
CA VAL A 111 3.56 -0.42 8.35
C VAL A 111 2.23 -0.99 8.85
N LEU A 112 1.76 -2.08 8.23
CA LEU A 112 0.46 -2.70 8.49
C LEU A 112 0.40 -3.41 9.85
N PHE A 113 1.43 -4.17 10.21
CA PHE A 113 1.38 -5.10 11.35
C PHE A 113 2.37 -4.79 12.48
N ARG A 114 3.21 -3.75 12.32
CA ARG A 114 4.19 -3.32 13.33
C ARG A 114 5.07 -4.49 13.81
N GLU A 115 5.00 -4.84 15.09
CA GLU A 115 5.79 -5.90 15.72
C GLU A 115 5.48 -7.29 15.14
N GLU A 116 4.24 -7.52 14.68
CA GLU A 116 3.81 -8.80 14.09
C GLU A 116 4.21 -8.95 12.62
N ALA A 117 4.89 -7.96 12.03
CA ALA A 117 5.13 -7.92 10.58
C ALA A 117 5.88 -9.14 10.04
N GLU A 118 6.90 -9.62 10.73
CA GLU A 118 7.68 -10.78 10.30
C GLU A 118 6.86 -12.08 10.39
N GLU A 119 6.08 -12.24 11.46
CA GLU A 119 5.18 -13.38 11.64
C GLU A 119 4.10 -13.42 10.55
N ARG A 120 3.42 -12.30 10.30
CA ARG A 120 2.36 -12.19 9.29
C ARG A 120 2.89 -12.44 7.89
N PHE A 121 4.08 -11.91 7.57
CA PHE A 121 4.76 -12.15 6.30
C PHE A 121 5.09 -13.63 6.10
N THR A 122 5.69 -14.25 7.11
CA THR A 122 6.09 -15.67 7.07
C THR A 122 4.88 -16.58 6.93
N THR A 123 3.81 -16.33 7.71
CA THR A 123 2.56 -17.09 7.66
C THR A 123 1.93 -17.04 6.27
N TYR A 124 1.78 -15.86 5.67
CA TYR A 124 1.22 -15.71 4.34
C TYR A 124 1.96 -16.56 3.30
N PHE A 125 3.30 -16.48 3.27
CA PHE A 125 4.11 -17.22 2.29
C PHE A 125 4.26 -18.71 2.58
N LYS A 126 3.96 -19.16 3.81
CA LYS A 126 3.86 -20.57 4.18
C LYS A 126 2.57 -21.18 3.64
N GLU A 127 1.46 -20.45 3.76
CA GLU A 127 0.12 -20.89 3.35
C GLU A 127 -0.10 -20.77 1.83
N ASN A 128 0.49 -19.75 1.22
CA ASN A 128 0.31 -19.42 -0.20
C ASN A 128 1.54 -19.81 -1.04
N ARG A 129 1.93 -21.09 -1.02
CA ARG A 129 2.98 -21.60 -1.92
C ARG A 129 2.53 -21.50 -3.38
N ASP A 130 3.43 -21.08 -4.26
CA ASP A 130 3.14 -20.95 -5.68
C ASP A 130 2.82 -22.33 -6.28
N THR A 131 1.54 -22.59 -6.52
CA THR A 131 1.05 -23.87 -7.06
C THR A 131 1.42 -24.06 -8.53
N SER A 132 2.00 -23.03 -9.17
CA SER A 132 2.45 -23.10 -10.56
C SER A 132 3.86 -23.68 -10.73
N ARG A 133 4.60 -23.95 -9.63
CA ARG A 133 5.79 -24.81 -9.65
C ARG A 133 5.39 -26.24 -9.24
N PRO A 134 5.75 -27.28 -10.01
CA PRO A 134 5.57 -28.64 -9.56
C PRO A 134 6.32 -28.80 -8.23
N SER A 135 5.65 -29.41 -7.25
CA SER A 135 6.28 -29.89 -6.03
C SER A 135 7.46 -30.77 -6.45
N VAL A 136 8.68 -30.28 -6.27
CA VAL A 136 9.85 -31.15 -6.29
C VAL A 136 9.73 -31.96 -5.01
N GLU A 137 9.08 -33.12 -5.12
CA GLU A 137 9.23 -34.19 -4.15
C GLU A 137 10.73 -34.47 -4.09
N THR A 138 11.36 -34.09 -2.98
CA THR A 138 12.70 -34.53 -2.64
C THR A 138 12.63 -36.04 -2.48
N LEU A 139 12.95 -36.76 -3.55
CA LEU A 139 13.39 -38.15 -3.47
C LEU A 139 14.81 -38.15 -2.91
N SER A 140 14.94 -38.69 -1.70
CA SER A 140 16.14 -39.16 -0.96
C SER A 140 16.35 -38.46 0.38
#